data_AF-A0A0W0G802-F1
#
_entry.id   AF-A0A0W0G802-F1
#
_cell.length_a   1.000
_cell.length_b   1.000
_cell.length_c   1.000
_cell.angle_alpha   90.00
_cell.angle_beta   90.00
_cell.angle_gamma   90.00
#
_symmetry.space_group_name_H-M   'P 1'
#
loop_
_entity.id
_entity.type
_entity.pdbx_description
1 polymer ?
#
loop_
_entity_poly.entity_id
_entity_poly.type
_entity_poly.pdbx_seq_one_letter_code
_entity_poly.pdbx_strand_id
1 'polypeptide(L)'
;MGFLSSKRSFSHPPTPNSLLSIKFRDSRWGIGPVFDWYRGLSDSLGETFISRIQVRKDTRGVVPHRFIVLYMQDGSVHRFDRRPDRTVSNVAGLVLILKDKPVATKDECVRNLAGDTRTEMETQTIQEIELILDGKVDLEVVLTACFAISKDPSAQKYTLYAHNCFFFSWTILMFTSRHCLPYEIPSPEVLLQRLRASYLPQFTTFLVDEATDILLDLVGEIVTIFLDNLGPTVYQGLPPFARVAWFLPRSVVRSICQHILRARLHFGLRKHLERQVADVVEKKAVVLCRQGLGHDNLPALLEKHLWLRELDKVVGPVLRVELIRILWGSIFDAISSAYNGGDPLALVQEVKDPSLKFMFLGRRMLQYIAVCNAILHAALHAARQAADREEEKARQDREADISQLSYDALSLTQYGDTVLPVLNERMFDLAWKAAEVGALEAAQTVVRETRARMRYKDKGDKMWEEIWRTWAERWAEAQKITQRKSIETVNRIVQKVLEVGGDVVIAELSDASTHFVQARVRKLIDSVSTQAMRINGDLTQEL
;
A
#
# COMPACT_ATOMS: atom_id res chain seq x y z
N MET A 1 53.59 41.46 -12.06
CA MET A 1 53.71 39.99 -12.10
C MET A 1 52.48 39.46 -12.83
N GLY A 2 52.68 38.81 -13.97
CA GLY A 2 51.63 38.52 -14.94
C GLY A 2 50.75 37.34 -14.54
N PHE A 3 49.44 37.56 -14.51
CA PHE A 3 48.46 36.49 -14.58
C PHE A 3 48.32 36.09 -16.06
N LEU A 4 48.95 34.97 -16.43
CA LEU A 4 48.71 34.31 -17.69
C LEU A 4 47.25 33.82 -17.71
N SER A 5 46.42 34.55 -18.44
CA SER A 5 45.13 34.10 -18.94
C SER A 5 45.34 32.84 -19.78
N SER A 6 45.18 31.68 -19.17
CA SER A 6 44.99 30.41 -19.87
C SER A 6 43.63 30.48 -20.58
N LYS A 7 43.63 30.99 -21.81
CA LYS A 7 42.55 30.75 -22.76
C LYS A 7 42.56 29.24 -23.00
N ARG A 8 41.67 28.50 -22.30
CA ARG A 8 41.32 27.14 -22.73
C ARG A 8 40.82 27.26 -24.16
N SER A 9 41.54 26.63 -25.09
CA SER A 9 41.14 26.57 -26.49
C SER A 9 39.75 25.95 -26.55
N PHE A 10 38.77 26.72 -27.00
CA PHE A 10 37.46 26.21 -27.37
C PHE A 10 37.67 25.11 -28.40
N SER A 11 37.21 23.90 -28.08
CA SER A 11 37.19 22.79 -29.02
C SER A 11 36.40 23.21 -30.26
N HIS A 12 36.99 23.02 -31.43
CA HIS A 12 36.32 23.15 -32.72
C HIS A 12 34.93 22.50 -32.70
N PRO A 13 33.97 23.00 -33.50
CA PRO A 13 32.68 22.34 -33.66
C PRO A 13 32.91 20.84 -33.95
N PRO A 14 32.17 19.93 -33.28
CA PRO A 14 32.50 18.52 -33.32
C PRO A 14 32.44 18.02 -34.78
N THR A 15 33.58 17.53 -35.26
CA THR A 15 33.69 16.97 -36.61
C THR A 15 32.64 15.86 -36.81
N PRO A 16 31.95 15.84 -37.96
CA PRO A 16 30.97 14.80 -38.27
C PRO A 16 31.57 13.40 -38.09
N ASN A 17 30.77 12.47 -37.59
CA ASN A 17 31.14 11.07 -37.40
C ASN A 17 32.36 10.85 -36.48
N SER A 18 32.67 11.76 -35.55
CA SER A 18 33.83 11.64 -34.66
C SER A 18 33.58 10.64 -33.52
N LEU A 19 34.51 9.69 -33.36
CA LEU A 19 34.44 8.67 -32.31
C LEU A 19 34.95 9.23 -30.97
N LEU A 20 34.18 9.00 -29.91
CA LEU A 20 34.49 9.38 -28.53
C LEU A 20 34.40 8.14 -27.64
N SER A 21 35.46 7.83 -26.89
CA SER A 21 35.40 6.78 -25.86
C SER A 21 34.66 7.29 -24.63
N ILE A 22 33.69 6.52 -24.14
CA ILE A 22 32.91 6.84 -22.95
C ILE A 22 33.74 6.44 -21.73
N LYS A 23 34.60 7.35 -21.29
CA LYS A 23 35.48 7.18 -20.12
C LYS A 23 35.26 8.28 -19.11
N PHE A 24 35.28 7.88 -17.85
CA PHE A 24 35.14 8.76 -16.70
C PHE A 24 36.50 8.87 -16.00
N ARG A 25 37.02 10.09 -15.85
CA ARG A 25 38.34 10.32 -15.26
C ARG A 25 38.29 10.06 -13.76
N ASP A 26 39.31 9.39 -13.24
CA ASP A 26 39.43 9.02 -11.82
C ASP A 26 38.21 8.27 -11.26
N SER A 27 37.41 7.64 -12.12
CA SER A 27 36.15 7.01 -11.72
C SER A 27 35.14 7.97 -11.04
N ARG A 28 35.22 9.27 -11.29
CA ARG A 28 34.30 10.26 -10.72
C ARG A 28 33.22 10.68 -11.70
N TRP A 29 32.00 10.88 -11.19
CA TRP A 29 30.89 11.47 -11.93
C TRP A 29 31.21 12.91 -12.35
N GLY A 30 30.75 13.35 -13.53
CA GLY A 30 30.95 14.72 -14.03
C GLY A 30 32.34 15.03 -14.63
N ILE A 31 33.29 14.09 -14.60
CA ILE A 31 34.67 14.32 -15.03
C ILE A 31 35.09 13.31 -16.12
N GLY A 32 35.67 13.82 -17.21
CA GLY A 32 36.24 13.02 -18.28
C GLY A 32 35.83 13.51 -19.68
N PRO A 33 36.39 12.90 -20.74
CA PRO A 33 36.17 13.34 -22.12
C PRO A 33 34.70 13.42 -22.53
N VAL A 34 33.86 12.54 -22.00
CA VAL A 34 32.41 12.53 -22.29
C VAL A 34 31.68 13.72 -21.67
N PHE A 35 32.10 14.16 -20.48
CA PHE A 35 31.54 15.34 -19.82
C PHE A 35 32.12 16.65 -20.35
N ASP A 36 33.37 16.63 -20.84
CA ASP A 36 33.93 17.76 -21.58
C ASP A 36 33.13 18.00 -22.87
N TRP A 37 32.74 16.93 -23.55
CA TRP A 37 31.84 17.01 -24.70
C TRP A 37 30.44 17.51 -24.31
N TYR A 38 29.82 16.94 -23.27
CA TYR A 38 28.52 17.38 -22.76
C TYR A 38 28.49 18.89 -22.45
N ARG A 39 29.46 19.39 -21.68
CA ARG A 39 29.59 20.82 -21.38
C ARG A 39 29.76 21.66 -22.65
N GLY A 40 30.57 21.17 -23.59
CA GLY A 40 30.73 21.83 -24.89
C GLY A 40 29.42 21.99 -25.66
N LEU A 41 28.52 21.01 -25.60
CA LEU A 41 27.18 21.12 -26.20
C LEU A 41 26.32 22.17 -25.48
N SER A 42 26.31 22.12 -24.14
CA SER A 42 25.56 23.08 -23.30
C SER A 42 26.00 24.53 -23.56
N ASP A 43 27.31 24.78 -23.60
CA ASP A 43 27.88 26.12 -23.73
C ASP A 43 27.77 26.70 -25.16
N SER A 44 27.75 25.86 -26.20
CA SER A 44 27.82 26.31 -27.61
C SER A 44 26.50 26.26 -28.37
N LEU A 45 25.59 25.37 -27.98
CA LEU A 45 24.34 25.11 -28.70
C LEU A 45 23.10 25.24 -27.81
N GLY A 46 23.26 25.34 -26.48
CA GLY A 46 22.15 25.52 -25.54
C GLY A 46 21.17 24.34 -25.43
N GLU A 47 21.38 23.25 -26.18
CA GLU A 47 20.44 22.13 -26.26
C GLU A 47 21.16 20.78 -26.05
N THR A 48 21.07 20.27 -24.83
CA THR A 48 21.51 18.91 -24.43
C THR A 48 20.34 17.93 -24.38
N PHE A 49 19.16 18.36 -24.79
CA PHE A 49 17.91 17.61 -24.70
C PHE A 49 17.72 16.65 -25.88
N ILE A 50 17.21 15.46 -25.56
CA ILE A 50 16.98 14.37 -26.50
C ILE A 50 15.52 14.43 -26.96
N SER A 51 15.31 14.49 -28.29
CA SER A 51 13.97 14.45 -28.89
C SER A 51 13.42 13.03 -28.99
N ARG A 52 14.27 12.06 -29.36
CA ARG A 52 13.91 10.64 -29.41
C ARG A 52 15.12 9.72 -29.30
N ILE A 53 14.85 8.50 -28.85
CA ILE A 53 15.83 7.42 -28.72
C ILE A 53 15.43 6.26 -29.61
N GLN A 54 16.39 5.61 -30.26
CA GLN A 54 16.16 4.35 -30.97
C GLN A 54 17.09 3.26 -30.47
N VAL A 55 16.55 2.05 -30.31
CA VAL A 55 17.35 0.82 -30.23
C VAL A 55 17.37 0.19 -31.61
N ARG A 56 18.58 0.01 -32.14
CA ARG A 56 18.79 -0.56 -33.48
C ARG A 56 19.65 -1.81 -33.40
N LYS A 57 19.37 -2.76 -34.29
CA LYS A 57 20.06 -4.05 -34.39
C LYS A 57 20.72 -4.20 -35.77
N ASP A 58 22.03 -4.38 -35.77
CA ASP A 58 22.80 -4.78 -36.94
C ASP A 58 22.91 -6.31 -36.98
N THR A 59 22.45 -6.92 -38.06
CA THR A 59 22.43 -8.38 -38.26
C THR A 59 23.51 -8.87 -39.22
N ARG A 60 24.38 -7.99 -39.74
CA ARG A 60 25.43 -8.36 -40.71
C ARG A 60 26.58 -9.15 -40.09
N GLY A 61 26.76 -9.06 -38.77
CA GLY A 61 27.82 -9.76 -38.03
C GLY A 61 27.43 -11.16 -37.56
N VAL A 62 28.44 -11.97 -37.20
CA VAL A 62 28.26 -13.33 -36.64
C VAL A 62 27.34 -13.35 -35.42
N VAL A 63 27.47 -12.34 -34.57
CA VAL A 63 26.58 -12.08 -33.45
C VAL A 63 25.87 -10.76 -33.73
N PRO A 64 24.53 -10.72 -33.73
CA PRO A 64 23.80 -9.48 -33.93
C PRO A 64 24.21 -8.44 -32.88
N HIS A 65 24.45 -7.21 -33.31
CA HIS A 65 24.91 -6.14 -32.45
C HIS A 65 23.80 -5.11 -32.25
N ARG A 66 23.56 -4.72 -31.00
CA ARG A 66 22.59 -3.67 -30.65
C ARG A 66 23.30 -2.40 -30.21
N PHE A 67 22.72 -1.28 -30.56
CA PHE A 67 23.22 0.03 -30.19
C PHE A 67 22.06 1.00 -30.04
N ILE A 68 22.31 2.09 -29.33
CA ILE A 68 21.33 3.14 -29.09
C ILE A 68 21.69 4.37 -29.93
N VAL A 69 20.67 4.99 -30.51
CA VAL A 69 20.80 6.22 -31.30
C VAL A 69 19.99 7.30 -30.61
N LEU A 70 20.64 8.42 -30.30
CA LEU A 70 20.03 9.62 -29.73
C LEU A 70 19.84 10.62 -30.86
N TYR A 71 18.63 11.15 -30.97
CA TYR A 71 18.34 12.30 -31.80
C TYR A 71 18.11 13.47 -30.84
N MET A 72 18.92 14.51 -30.97
CA MET A 72 18.89 15.68 -30.12
C MET A 72 17.85 16.69 -30.63
N GLN A 73 17.52 17.73 -29.84
CA GLN A 73 16.62 18.80 -30.28
C GLN A 73 17.23 19.68 -31.37
N ASP A 74 18.55 19.91 -31.31
CA ASP A 74 19.31 20.67 -32.32
C ASP A 74 19.46 19.93 -33.67
N GLY A 75 18.89 18.73 -33.78
CA GLY A 75 18.94 17.87 -34.96
C GLY A 75 20.21 17.02 -35.08
N SER A 76 21.17 17.17 -34.17
CA SER A 76 22.34 16.31 -34.11
C SER A 76 21.97 14.88 -33.73
N VAL A 77 22.76 13.92 -34.22
CA VAL A 77 22.52 12.48 -34.02
C VAL A 77 23.76 11.85 -33.43
N HIS A 78 23.58 11.09 -32.36
CA HIS A 78 24.68 10.40 -31.68
C HIS A 78 24.37 8.92 -31.55
N ARG A 79 25.37 8.07 -31.76
CA ARG A 79 25.24 6.61 -31.63
C ARG A 79 26.12 6.12 -30.51
N PHE A 80 25.59 5.32 -29.60
CA PHE A 80 26.33 4.74 -28.49
C PHE A 80 26.39 3.22 -28.63
N ASP A 81 27.59 2.68 -28.48
CA ASP A 81 27.90 1.26 -28.61
C ASP A 81 28.61 0.74 -27.36
N ARG A 82 28.22 -0.45 -26.90
CA ARG A 82 29.04 -1.28 -26.02
C ARG A 82 29.58 -2.46 -26.80
N ARG A 83 30.90 -2.64 -26.79
CA ARG A 83 31.57 -3.73 -27.50
C ARG A 83 32.54 -4.46 -26.56
N PRO A 84 32.90 -5.71 -26.87
CA PRO A 84 34.08 -6.30 -26.26
C PRO A 84 35.32 -5.49 -26.66
N ASP A 85 36.22 -5.25 -25.71
CA ASP A 85 37.51 -4.61 -25.99
C ASP A 85 38.41 -5.62 -26.73
N ARG A 86 38.64 -5.35 -28.01
CA ARG A 86 39.40 -6.24 -28.90
C ARG A 86 40.87 -5.84 -29.07
N THR A 87 41.36 -4.89 -28.27
CA THR A 87 42.76 -4.43 -28.32
C THR A 87 43.79 -5.54 -28.08
N VAL A 88 43.38 -6.69 -27.50
CA VAL A 88 44.26 -7.81 -27.19
C VAL A 88 44.34 -8.89 -28.29
N SER A 89 43.34 -8.99 -29.19
CA SER A 89 43.31 -9.80 -30.43
C SER A 89 41.85 -10.03 -30.86
N ASN A 90 41.50 -9.66 -32.10
CA ASN A 90 40.13 -9.79 -32.63
C ASN A 90 39.58 -11.22 -32.64
N VAL A 91 40.44 -12.22 -32.87
CA VAL A 91 40.03 -13.63 -32.99
C VAL A 91 39.87 -14.27 -31.61
N ALA A 92 40.80 -14.02 -30.70
CA ALA A 92 40.73 -14.56 -29.34
C ALA A 92 39.52 -14.03 -28.57
N GLY A 93 39.22 -12.73 -28.69
CA GLY A 93 38.06 -12.12 -28.04
C GLY A 93 36.72 -12.71 -28.52
N LEU A 94 36.56 -12.95 -29.83
CA LEU A 94 35.34 -13.57 -30.37
C LEU A 94 35.18 -15.02 -29.89
N VAL A 95 36.26 -15.80 -29.88
CA VAL A 95 36.24 -17.19 -29.38
C VAL A 95 35.89 -17.24 -27.89
N LEU A 96 36.42 -16.31 -27.09
CA LEU A 96 36.09 -16.23 -25.67
C LEU A 96 34.61 -15.91 -25.45
N ILE A 97 34.06 -14.95 -26.18
CA ILE A 97 32.63 -14.60 -26.09
C ILE A 97 31.76 -15.78 -26.53
N LEU A 98 32.09 -16.47 -27.62
CA LEU A 98 31.34 -17.65 -28.07
C LEU A 98 31.41 -18.83 -27.09
N LYS A 99 32.44 -18.88 -26.23
CA LYS A 99 32.57 -19.82 -25.11
C LYS A 99 32.02 -19.27 -23.79
N ASP A 100 31.31 -18.15 -23.84
CA ASP A 100 30.77 -17.40 -22.70
C ASP A 100 31.82 -17.07 -21.63
N LYS A 101 33.04 -16.75 -22.06
CA LYS A 101 34.10 -16.25 -21.17
C LYS A 101 34.06 -14.73 -21.12
N PRO A 102 34.20 -14.14 -19.92
CA PRO A 102 34.16 -12.70 -19.76
C PRO A 102 35.36 -12.04 -20.43
N VAL A 103 35.09 -10.94 -21.14
CA VAL A 103 36.09 -10.06 -21.74
C VAL A 103 35.87 -8.62 -21.29
N ALA A 104 36.90 -7.79 -21.36
CA ALA A 104 36.77 -6.37 -21.02
C ALA A 104 35.80 -5.67 -21.99
N THR A 105 35.16 -4.61 -21.51
CA THR A 105 34.17 -3.83 -22.26
C THR A 105 34.76 -2.53 -22.79
N LYS A 106 34.31 -2.09 -23.95
CA LYS A 106 34.61 -0.79 -24.53
C LYS A 106 33.32 -0.09 -24.91
N ASP A 107 33.05 1.03 -24.24
CA ASP A 107 31.89 1.88 -24.49
C ASP A 107 32.32 3.11 -25.31
N GLU A 108 31.58 3.38 -26.37
CA GLU A 108 31.93 4.39 -27.38
C GLU A 108 30.69 5.16 -27.84
N CYS A 109 30.90 6.41 -28.23
CA CYS A 109 29.91 7.30 -28.83
C CYS A 109 30.44 7.80 -30.18
N VAL A 110 29.72 7.53 -31.27
CA VAL A 110 29.92 8.19 -32.56
C VAL A 110 29.09 9.48 -32.56
N ARG A 111 29.77 10.62 -32.58
CA ARG A 111 29.14 11.94 -32.48
C ARG A 111 28.82 12.51 -33.87
N ASN A 112 27.74 13.29 -33.95
CA ASN A 112 27.32 13.99 -35.17
C ASN A 112 27.25 13.05 -36.38
N LEU A 113 26.49 11.98 -36.23
CA LEU A 113 26.25 11.01 -37.29
C LEU A 113 25.51 11.70 -38.45
N ALA A 114 26.21 11.87 -39.57
CA ALA A 114 25.72 12.68 -40.70
C ALA A 114 26.09 12.07 -42.05
N GLY A 115 25.41 12.55 -43.10
CA GLY A 115 25.63 12.13 -44.49
C GLY A 115 25.44 10.63 -44.70
N ASP A 116 26.29 10.05 -45.53
CA ASP A 116 26.20 8.64 -45.94
C ASP A 116 26.22 7.66 -44.77
N THR A 117 26.97 7.95 -43.70
CA THR A 117 27.05 7.07 -42.52
C THR A 117 25.71 6.98 -41.78
N ARG A 118 24.96 8.08 -41.71
CA ARG A 118 23.61 8.07 -41.14
C ARG A 118 22.65 7.28 -42.02
N THR A 119 22.69 7.52 -43.34
CA THR A 119 21.86 6.80 -44.31
C THR A 119 22.15 5.29 -44.27
N GLU A 120 23.41 4.90 -44.20
CA GLU A 120 23.81 3.49 -44.08
C GLU A 120 23.25 2.86 -42.80
N MET A 121 23.40 3.55 -41.66
CA MET A 121 22.83 3.06 -40.40
C MET A 121 21.32 2.89 -40.50
N GLU A 122 20.60 3.88 -41.01
CA GLU A 122 19.14 3.86 -41.09
C GLU A 122 18.61 2.78 -42.04
N THR A 123 19.32 2.51 -43.14
CA THR A 123 18.91 1.53 -44.17
C THR A 123 19.38 0.10 -43.91
N GLN A 124 20.54 -0.08 -43.27
CA GLN A 124 21.17 -1.40 -43.12
C GLN A 124 21.00 -2.02 -41.73
N THR A 125 20.35 -1.32 -40.81
CA THR A 125 20.06 -1.84 -39.47
C THR A 125 18.58 -1.83 -39.19
N ILE A 126 18.14 -2.74 -38.33
CA ILE A 126 16.73 -2.88 -37.95
C ILE A 126 16.45 -1.96 -36.78
N GLN A 127 15.47 -1.07 -36.91
CA GLN A 127 14.88 -0.36 -35.77
C GLN A 127 13.99 -1.34 -34.98
N GLU A 128 14.38 -1.66 -33.76
CA GLU A 128 13.57 -2.51 -32.87
C GLU A 128 12.55 -1.65 -32.10
N ILE A 129 13.01 -0.54 -31.53
CA ILE A 129 12.21 0.41 -30.76
C ILE A 129 12.62 1.84 -31.12
N GLU A 130 11.63 2.72 -31.20
CA GLU A 130 11.79 4.17 -31.15
C GLU A 130 10.95 4.73 -30.00
N LEU A 131 11.58 5.45 -29.09
CA LEU A 131 10.96 6.11 -27.95
C LEU A 131 10.97 7.61 -28.19
N ILE A 132 9.80 8.24 -28.12
CA ILE A 132 9.63 9.68 -28.34
C ILE A 132 9.69 10.38 -26.98
N LEU A 133 10.66 11.27 -26.81
CA LEU A 133 10.97 11.94 -25.55
C LEU A 133 10.54 13.40 -25.52
N ASP A 134 10.35 14.02 -26.70
CA ASP A 134 9.92 15.41 -26.89
C ASP A 134 10.76 16.43 -26.10
N GLY A 135 12.06 16.14 -25.91
CA GLY A 135 12.97 17.05 -25.20
C GLY A 135 12.91 16.98 -23.68
N LYS A 136 12.17 16.03 -23.10
CA LYS A 136 12.04 15.91 -21.64
C LYS A 136 13.26 15.31 -20.94
N VAL A 137 14.25 14.81 -21.70
CA VAL A 137 15.42 14.11 -21.16
C VAL A 137 16.69 14.80 -21.61
N ASP A 138 17.51 15.15 -20.64
CA ASP A 138 18.86 15.64 -20.87
C ASP A 138 19.84 14.48 -21.15
N LEU A 139 20.83 14.72 -22.00
CA LEU A 139 21.92 13.77 -22.29
C LEU A 139 22.63 13.27 -21.02
N GLU A 140 22.70 14.07 -19.97
CA GLU A 140 23.24 13.71 -18.66
C GLU A 140 22.59 12.42 -18.11
N VAL A 141 21.30 12.20 -18.33
CA VAL A 141 20.60 10.97 -17.89
C VAL A 141 21.20 9.73 -18.55
N VAL A 142 21.46 9.79 -19.86
CA VAL A 142 22.11 8.70 -20.60
C VAL A 142 23.54 8.49 -20.09
N LEU A 143 24.28 9.59 -19.87
CA LEU A 143 25.63 9.52 -19.32
C LEU A 143 25.64 8.92 -17.91
N THR A 144 24.59 9.15 -17.12
CA THR A 144 24.41 8.62 -15.76
C THR A 144 24.28 7.12 -15.79
N ALA A 145 23.44 6.61 -16.68
CA ALA A 145 23.34 5.17 -16.93
C ALA A 145 24.69 4.58 -17.36
N CYS A 146 25.41 5.24 -18.29
CA CYS A 146 26.73 4.78 -18.73
C CYS A 146 27.76 4.76 -17.58
N PHE A 147 27.73 5.78 -16.71
CA PHE A 147 28.61 5.84 -15.54
C PHE A 147 28.30 4.71 -14.56
N ALA A 148 27.03 4.51 -14.20
CA ALA A 148 26.61 3.43 -13.31
C ALA A 148 27.06 2.06 -13.83
N ILE A 149 26.82 1.79 -15.13
CA ILE A 149 27.29 0.57 -15.80
C ILE A 149 28.82 0.44 -15.73
N SER A 150 29.56 1.54 -15.90
CA SER A 150 31.04 1.51 -15.82
C SER A 150 31.58 1.29 -14.40
N LYS A 151 30.78 1.57 -13.36
CA LYS A 151 31.16 1.44 -11.96
C LYS A 151 30.77 0.09 -11.37
N ASP A 152 29.76 -0.56 -11.94
CA ASP A 152 29.33 -1.87 -11.49
C ASP A 152 30.39 -2.95 -11.80
N PRO A 153 30.90 -3.68 -10.78
CA PRO A 153 31.94 -4.69 -10.97
C PRO A 153 31.52 -5.86 -11.87
N SER A 154 30.21 -6.17 -11.93
CA SER A 154 29.68 -7.24 -12.76
C SER A 154 29.52 -6.77 -14.20
N ALA A 155 29.03 -5.55 -14.40
CA ALA A 155 28.76 -5.00 -15.71
C ALA A 155 30.04 -4.73 -16.51
N GLN A 156 31.18 -4.44 -15.87
CA GLN A 156 32.49 -4.27 -16.52
C GLN A 156 32.97 -5.50 -17.33
N LYS A 157 32.33 -6.66 -17.17
CA LYS A 157 32.64 -7.89 -17.90
C LYS A 157 31.60 -8.13 -18.99
N TYR A 158 32.03 -8.13 -20.24
CA TYR A 158 31.20 -8.50 -21.39
C TYR A 158 31.17 -10.02 -21.53
N THR A 159 30.00 -10.64 -21.55
CA THR A 159 29.84 -12.05 -21.98
C THR A 159 28.82 -12.14 -23.12
N LEU A 160 28.55 -13.35 -23.63
CA LEU A 160 27.49 -13.50 -24.63
C LEU A 160 26.11 -13.34 -23.99
N TYR A 161 25.92 -13.85 -22.77
CA TYR A 161 24.62 -13.86 -22.08
C TYR A 161 24.40 -12.70 -21.10
N ALA A 162 25.46 -11.99 -20.67
CA ALA A 162 25.37 -10.94 -19.66
C ALA A 162 26.16 -9.69 -20.04
N HIS A 163 25.63 -8.52 -19.63
CA HIS A 163 26.27 -7.20 -19.73
C HIS A 163 26.83 -6.82 -21.11
N ASN A 164 26.21 -7.39 -22.15
CA ASN A 164 26.57 -7.23 -23.54
C ASN A 164 25.92 -5.97 -24.15
N CYS A 165 25.98 -5.86 -25.48
CA CYS A 165 25.34 -4.76 -26.21
C CYS A 165 23.81 -4.67 -26.02
N PHE A 166 23.12 -5.80 -25.83
CA PHE A 166 21.69 -5.83 -25.54
C PHE A 166 21.41 -5.23 -24.15
N PHE A 167 22.11 -5.70 -23.12
CA PHE A 167 22.01 -5.14 -21.76
C PHE A 167 22.22 -3.62 -21.80
N PHE A 168 23.30 -3.16 -22.42
CA PHE A 168 23.63 -1.73 -22.47
C PHE A 168 22.53 -0.89 -23.14
N SER A 169 22.07 -1.28 -24.33
CA SER A 169 21.04 -0.53 -25.05
C SER A 169 19.71 -0.52 -24.31
N TRP A 170 19.31 -1.66 -23.74
CA TRP A 170 18.03 -1.80 -23.03
C TRP A 170 18.07 -1.11 -21.68
N THR A 171 19.17 -1.19 -20.93
CA THR A 171 19.33 -0.46 -19.67
C THR A 171 19.20 1.05 -19.90
N ILE A 172 19.88 1.62 -20.89
CA ILE A 172 19.74 3.06 -21.18
C ILE A 172 18.30 3.41 -21.60
N LEU A 173 17.67 2.60 -22.45
CA LEU A 173 16.26 2.79 -22.86
C LEU A 173 15.32 2.77 -21.64
N MET A 174 15.52 1.83 -20.71
CA MET A 174 14.73 1.70 -19.47
C MET A 174 14.90 2.93 -18.57
N PHE A 175 16.14 3.34 -18.29
CA PHE A 175 16.43 4.51 -17.44
C PHE A 175 15.86 5.80 -18.03
N THR A 176 16.02 6.00 -19.34
CA THR A 176 15.49 7.21 -20.01
C THR A 176 13.97 7.20 -20.08
N SER A 177 13.34 6.07 -20.40
CA SER A 177 11.87 5.91 -20.32
C SER A 177 11.34 6.27 -18.94
N ARG A 178 11.97 5.75 -17.88
CA ARG A 178 11.53 5.99 -16.50
C ARG A 178 11.72 7.44 -16.08
N HIS A 179 12.81 8.08 -16.49
CA HIS A 179 13.07 9.50 -16.22
C HIS A 179 12.01 10.42 -16.87
N CYS A 180 11.37 10.00 -17.98
CA CYS A 180 10.28 10.75 -18.61
C CYS A 180 8.93 10.62 -17.89
N LEU A 181 8.83 9.65 -16.99
CA LEU A 181 7.62 9.33 -16.25
C LEU A 181 7.91 9.49 -14.76
N PRO A 182 8.22 10.70 -14.26
CA PRO A 182 8.39 10.91 -12.82
C PRO A 182 7.13 10.47 -12.08
N TYR A 183 7.28 10.07 -10.82
CA TYR A 183 6.10 9.71 -10.03
C TYR A 183 5.32 10.97 -9.69
N GLU A 184 4.25 11.21 -10.44
CA GLU A 184 3.23 12.16 -10.01
C GLU A 184 2.35 11.44 -9.00
N ILE A 185 2.41 11.87 -7.74
CA ILE A 185 1.54 11.33 -6.69
C ILE A 185 0.09 11.57 -7.13
N PRO A 186 -0.71 10.53 -7.37
CA PRO A 186 -2.08 10.74 -7.83
C PRO A 186 -2.88 11.48 -6.76
N SER A 187 -3.76 12.38 -7.19
CA SER A 187 -4.61 13.10 -6.24
C SER A 187 -5.45 12.14 -5.40
N PRO A 188 -5.75 12.48 -4.12
CA PRO A 188 -6.64 11.68 -3.28
C PRO A 188 -7.96 11.31 -3.97
N GLU A 189 -8.52 12.24 -4.75
CA GLU A 189 -9.76 12.07 -5.48
C GLU A 189 -9.68 10.96 -6.55
N VAL A 190 -8.56 10.88 -7.28
CA VAL A 190 -8.31 9.83 -8.28
C VAL A 190 -8.14 8.46 -7.62
N LEU A 191 -7.36 8.39 -6.55
CA LEU A 191 -7.16 7.14 -5.81
C LEU A 191 -8.46 6.63 -5.19
N LEU A 192 -9.33 7.52 -4.71
CA LEU A 192 -10.66 7.16 -4.21
C LEU A 192 -11.56 6.61 -5.31
N GLN A 193 -11.50 7.19 -6.51
CA GLN A 193 -12.26 6.67 -7.65
C GLN A 193 -11.79 5.25 -8.03
N ARG A 194 -10.48 5.01 -8.02
CA ARG A 194 -9.88 3.69 -8.26
C ARG A 194 -10.26 2.68 -7.18
N LEU A 195 -10.17 3.07 -5.90
CA LEU A 195 -10.61 2.28 -4.75
C LEU A 195 -12.07 1.85 -4.93
N ARG A 196 -12.97 2.80 -5.23
CA ARG A 196 -14.41 2.55 -5.46
C ARG A 196 -14.67 1.57 -6.60
N ALA A 197 -13.99 1.74 -7.72
CA ALA A 197 -14.23 0.96 -8.93
C ALA A 197 -13.77 -0.49 -8.79
N SER A 198 -12.63 -0.73 -8.12
CA SER A 198 -11.91 -2.00 -8.25
C SER A 198 -11.71 -2.77 -6.95
N TYR A 199 -11.70 -2.11 -5.79
CA TYR A 199 -11.22 -2.73 -4.54
C TYR A 199 -12.24 -2.66 -3.39
N LEU A 200 -13.03 -1.58 -3.33
CA LEU A 200 -13.96 -1.31 -2.23
C LEU A 200 -14.96 -2.45 -1.96
N PRO A 201 -15.59 -3.10 -2.95
CA PRO A 201 -16.55 -4.17 -2.67
C PRO A 201 -15.93 -5.39 -1.97
N GLN A 202 -14.77 -5.83 -2.45
CA GLN A 202 -14.06 -6.99 -1.88
C GLN A 202 -13.52 -6.66 -0.48
N PHE A 203 -12.94 -5.47 -0.35
CA PHE A 203 -12.41 -4.99 0.92
C PHE A 203 -13.49 -4.81 1.99
N THR A 204 -14.63 -4.23 1.63
CA THR A 204 -15.80 -4.08 2.50
C THR A 204 -16.32 -5.42 2.99
N THR A 205 -16.42 -6.41 2.09
CA THR A 205 -16.87 -7.76 2.43
C THR A 205 -15.95 -8.40 3.47
N PHE A 206 -14.64 -8.31 3.24
CA PHE A 206 -13.63 -8.82 4.17
C PHE A 206 -13.72 -8.14 5.55
N LEU A 207 -13.86 -6.81 5.61
CA LEU A 207 -14.01 -6.09 6.87
C LEU A 207 -15.27 -6.52 7.65
N VAL A 208 -16.41 -6.66 6.95
CA VAL A 208 -17.67 -7.08 7.57
C VAL A 208 -17.57 -8.49 8.11
N ASP A 209 -16.93 -9.41 7.39
CA ASP A 209 -16.75 -10.80 7.81
C ASP A 209 -15.85 -10.88 9.05
N GLU A 210 -14.69 -10.22 9.05
CA GLU A 210 -13.77 -10.21 10.20
C GLU A 210 -14.38 -9.51 11.43
N ALA A 211 -15.02 -8.35 11.27
CA ALA A 211 -15.67 -7.64 12.37
C ALA A 211 -16.83 -8.45 12.97
N THR A 212 -17.59 -9.12 12.11
CA THR A 212 -18.66 -10.04 12.52
C THR A 212 -18.10 -11.19 13.34
N ASP A 213 -17.10 -11.90 12.82
CA ASP A 213 -16.55 -13.08 13.49
C ASP A 213 -15.93 -12.73 14.84
N ILE A 214 -15.23 -11.58 14.96
CA ILE A 214 -14.75 -11.07 16.25
C ILE A 214 -15.93 -10.85 17.20
N LEU A 215 -16.96 -10.11 16.78
CA LEU A 215 -18.10 -9.79 17.64
C LEU A 215 -18.80 -11.06 18.14
N LEU A 216 -19.01 -12.03 17.25
CA LEU A 216 -19.59 -13.33 17.57
C LEU A 216 -18.76 -14.08 18.62
N ASP A 217 -17.44 -14.05 18.47
CA ASP A 217 -16.53 -14.66 19.44
C ASP A 217 -16.54 -13.91 20.77
N LEU A 218 -16.43 -12.58 20.77
CA LEU A 218 -16.48 -11.76 21.99
C LEU A 218 -17.75 -12.02 22.80
N VAL A 219 -18.91 -11.93 22.14
CA VAL A 219 -20.21 -12.17 22.80
C VAL A 219 -20.30 -13.63 23.27
N GLY A 220 -19.84 -14.59 22.47
CA GLY A 220 -19.82 -16.00 22.84
C GLY A 220 -18.98 -16.29 24.08
N GLU A 221 -17.76 -15.73 24.17
CA GLU A 221 -16.88 -15.91 25.34
C GLU A 221 -17.47 -15.25 26.59
N ILE A 222 -17.94 -13.99 26.48
CA ILE A 222 -18.55 -13.26 27.60
C ILE A 222 -19.75 -14.07 28.13
N VAL A 223 -20.68 -14.47 27.26
CA VAL A 223 -21.86 -15.24 27.67
C VAL A 223 -21.46 -16.55 28.35
N THR A 224 -20.47 -17.25 27.83
CA THR A 224 -20.01 -18.54 28.37
C THR A 224 -19.41 -18.37 29.77
N ILE A 225 -18.49 -17.41 29.96
CA ILE A 225 -17.86 -17.10 31.26
C ILE A 225 -18.90 -16.65 32.28
N PHE A 226 -19.85 -15.82 31.86
CA PHE A 226 -20.95 -15.41 32.72
C PHE A 226 -21.87 -16.57 33.08
N LEU A 227 -21.97 -17.64 32.29
CA LEU A 227 -22.77 -18.83 32.62
C LEU A 227 -22.04 -19.85 33.49
N ASP A 228 -20.74 -20.05 33.32
CA ASP A 228 -20.00 -21.17 33.90
C ASP A 228 -19.90 -21.20 35.43
N ASN A 229 -20.02 -20.05 36.08
CA ASN A 229 -19.76 -19.90 37.52
C ASN A 229 -20.92 -19.25 38.29
N LEU A 230 -22.16 -19.25 37.77
CA LEU A 230 -23.28 -18.70 38.55
C LEU A 230 -23.77 -19.71 39.60
N GLY A 231 -23.80 -19.29 40.87
CA GLY A 231 -24.27 -20.11 41.98
C GLY A 231 -25.79 -20.36 41.95
N PRO A 232 -26.30 -21.20 42.87
CA PRO A 232 -27.73 -21.52 43.00
C PRO A 232 -28.65 -20.28 43.08
N THR A 233 -28.12 -19.19 43.64
CA THR A 233 -28.80 -17.88 43.78
C THR A 233 -29.19 -17.29 42.43
N VAL A 234 -28.30 -17.33 41.44
CA VAL A 234 -28.57 -16.80 40.11
C VAL A 234 -29.52 -17.72 39.33
N TYR A 235 -29.31 -19.03 39.44
CA TYR A 235 -30.17 -20.03 38.80
C TYR A 235 -31.66 -19.83 39.16
N GLN A 236 -31.96 -19.52 40.42
CA GLN A 236 -33.34 -19.29 40.88
C GLN A 236 -33.99 -18.02 40.31
N GLY A 237 -33.19 -17.03 39.90
CA GLY A 237 -33.67 -15.78 39.30
C GLY A 237 -33.90 -15.87 37.79
N LEU A 238 -33.23 -16.80 37.10
CA LEU A 238 -33.28 -16.92 35.64
C LEU A 238 -34.67 -17.34 35.10
N PRO A 239 -35.05 -16.85 33.90
CA PRO A 239 -36.27 -17.31 33.22
C PRO A 239 -36.17 -18.82 32.88
N PRO A 240 -37.30 -19.54 32.76
CA PRO A 240 -37.31 -20.99 32.52
C PRO A 240 -36.45 -21.43 31.33
N PHE A 241 -36.48 -20.67 30.22
CA PHE A 241 -35.66 -20.98 29.04
C PHE A 241 -34.16 -20.80 29.29
N ALA A 242 -33.75 -19.73 29.99
CA ALA A 242 -32.34 -19.52 30.35
C ALA A 242 -31.83 -20.58 31.34
N ARG A 243 -32.71 -21.11 32.21
CA ARG A 243 -32.40 -22.27 33.07
C ARG A 243 -32.20 -23.57 32.30
N VAL A 244 -32.77 -23.71 31.10
CA VAL A 244 -32.49 -24.88 30.24
C VAL A 244 -31.14 -24.70 29.54
N ALA A 245 -30.85 -23.49 29.05
CA ALA A 245 -29.56 -23.16 28.45
C ALA A 245 -28.38 -23.36 29.43
N TRP A 246 -28.63 -23.22 30.74
CA TRP A 246 -27.70 -23.49 31.84
C TRP A 246 -27.06 -24.90 31.82
N PHE A 247 -27.80 -25.92 31.41
CA PHE A 247 -27.32 -27.31 31.43
C PHE A 247 -26.60 -27.72 30.13
N LEU A 248 -26.50 -26.81 29.17
CA LEU A 248 -25.83 -27.08 27.91
C LEU A 248 -24.31 -26.93 28.09
N PRO A 249 -23.49 -27.81 27.47
CA PRO A 249 -22.05 -27.62 27.43
C PRO A 249 -21.67 -26.26 26.83
N ARG A 250 -20.56 -25.67 27.31
CA ARG A 250 -20.02 -24.38 26.84
C ARG A 250 -19.97 -24.27 25.30
N SER A 251 -19.49 -25.33 24.65
CA SER A 251 -19.39 -25.41 23.19
C SER A 251 -20.75 -25.33 22.48
N VAL A 252 -21.81 -25.87 23.10
CA VAL A 252 -23.17 -25.86 22.57
C VAL A 252 -23.80 -24.48 22.74
N VAL A 253 -23.65 -23.85 23.90
CA VAL A 253 -24.15 -22.48 24.13
C VAL A 253 -23.48 -21.50 23.18
N ARG A 254 -22.15 -21.57 23.05
CA ARG A 254 -21.39 -20.77 22.10
C ARG A 254 -21.90 -20.95 20.67
N SER A 255 -22.08 -22.20 20.22
CA SER A 255 -22.57 -22.51 18.88
C SER A 255 -23.98 -21.95 18.63
N ILE A 256 -24.88 -22.03 19.61
CA ILE A 256 -26.24 -21.48 19.52
C ILE A 256 -26.19 -19.95 19.41
N CYS A 257 -25.42 -19.28 20.26
CA CYS A 257 -25.25 -17.82 20.22
C CYS A 257 -24.70 -17.37 18.85
N GLN A 258 -23.66 -18.06 18.35
CA GLN A 258 -23.07 -17.78 17.05
C GLN A 258 -24.09 -17.99 15.91
N HIS A 259 -24.86 -19.08 15.92
CA HIS A 259 -25.89 -19.35 14.91
C HIS A 259 -27.01 -18.31 14.91
N ILE A 260 -27.50 -17.89 16.08
CA ILE A 260 -28.59 -16.89 16.18
C ILE A 260 -28.12 -15.54 15.64
N LEU A 261 -26.91 -15.12 16.01
CA LEU A 261 -26.34 -13.85 15.55
C LEU A 261 -26.01 -13.89 14.05
N ARG A 262 -25.45 -15.00 13.53
CA ARG A 262 -25.25 -15.22 12.08
C ARG A 262 -26.57 -15.21 11.30
N ALA A 263 -27.60 -15.88 11.82
CA ALA A 263 -28.92 -15.87 11.19
C ALA A 263 -29.46 -14.45 11.06
N ARG A 264 -29.35 -13.62 12.11
CA ARG A 264 -29.73 -12.19 12.06
C ARG A 264 -28.95 -11.41 11.00
N LEU A 265 -27.66 -11.69 10.83
CA LEU A 265 -26.82 -11.06 9.81
C LEU A 265 -27.26 -11.41 8.38
N HIS A 266 -27.71 -12.65 8.16
CA HIS A 266 -28.22 -13.11 6.85
C HIS A 266 -29.56 -12.48 6.43
N PHE A 267 -30.36 -11.93 7.36
CA PHE A 267 -31.64 -11.25 7.06
C PHE A 267 -31.48 -9.79 6.62
N GLY A 268 -30.54 -9.52 5.70
CA GLY A 268 -30.34 -8.19 5.09
C GLY A 268 -29.50 -7.20 5.92
N LEU A 269 -29.21 -7.52 7.18
CA LEU A 269 -28.33 -6.73 8.03
C LEU A 269 -26.90 -6.71 7.49
N ARG A 270 -26.42 -7.81 6.89
CA ARG A 270 -25.12 -7.87 6.21
C ARG A 270 -25.00 -6.84 5.08
N LYS A 271 -26.01 -6.69 4.22
CA LYS A 271 -25.98 -5.68 3.15
C LYS A 271 -26.04 -4.25 3.69
N HIS A 272 -26.71 -4.05 4.81
CA HIS A 272 -26.71 -2.75 5.50
C HIS A 272 -25.33 -2.44 6.07
N LEU A 273 -24.70 -3.42 6.72
CA LEU A 273 -23.34 -3.36 7.23
C LEU A 273 -22.31 -3.07 6.14
N GLU A 274 -22.36 -3.79 5.02
CA GLU A 274 -21.47 -3.57 3.89
C GLU A 274 -21.59 -2.12 3.37
N ARG A 275 -22.80 -1.58 3.23
CA ARG A 275 -22.98 -0.18 2.80
C ARG A 275 -22.42 0.83 3.80
N GLN A 276 -22.63 0.61 5.09
CA GLN A 276 -22.15 1.51 6.14
C GLN A 276 -20.63 1.45 6.26
N VAL A 277 -20.05 0.26 6.25
CA VAL A 277 -18.59 0.04 6.23
C VAL A 277 -17.96 0.72 5.02
N ALA A 278 -18.56 0.57 3.83
CA ALA A 278 -18.07 1.24 2.63
C ALA A 278 -18.05 2.77 2.78
N ASP A 279 -19.13 3.38 3.30
CA ASP A 279 -19.20 4.84 3.52
C ASP A 279 -18.16 5.33 4.55
N VAL A 280 -17.97 4.59 5.64
CA VAL A 280 -16.95 4.89 6.66
C VAL A 280 -15.54 4.77 6.09
N VAL A 281 -15.25 3.67 5.39
CA VAL A 281 -13.95 3.43 4.72
C VAL A 281 -13.66 4.54 3.71
N GLU A 282 -14.64 4.94 2.89
CA GLU A 282 -14.45 6.02 1.92
C GLU A 282 -14.10 7.35 2.59
N LYS A 283 -14.88 7.77 3.60
CA LYS A 283 -14.64 9.02 4.34
C LYS A 283 -13.25 9.06 4.96
N LYS A 284 -12.84 7.93 5.53
CA LYS A 284 -11.54 7.80 6.21
C LYS A 284 -10.38 7.62 5.23
N ALA A 285 -10.60 6.98 4.07
CA ALA A 285 -9.62 6.87 2.99
C ALA A 285 -9.22 8.24 2.42
N VAL A 286 -10.16 9.20 2.34
CA VAL A 286 -9.85 10.59 1.96
C VAL A 286 -8.83 11.21 2.92
N VAL A 287 -9.05 11.03 4.23
CA VAL A 287 -8.18 11.57 5.27
C VAL A 287 -6.80 10.90 5.20
N LEU A 288 -6.77 9.57 5.09
CA LEU A 288 -5.55 8.78 4.90
C LEU A 288 -4.73 9.24 3.69
N CYS A 289 -5.38 9.43 2.54
CA CYS A 289 -4.70 9.86 1.33
C CYS A 289 -4.16 11.28 1.50
N ARG A 290 -4.92 12.22 2.06
CA ARG A 290 -4.46 13.61 2.25
C ARG A 290 -3.30 13.71 3.25
N GLN A 291 -3.34 12.96 4.34
CA GLN A 291 -2.30 13.00 5.38
C GLN A 291 -1.07 12.18 5.00
N GLY A 292 -1.27 10.98 4.44
CA GLY A 292 -0.18 10.08 4.06
C GLY A 292 0.54 10.52 2.77
N LEU A 293 -0.19 10.99 1.77
CA LEU A 293 0.39 11.40 0.47
C LEU A 293 0.80 12.87 0.43
N GLY A 294 0.26 13.70 1.32
CA GLY A 294 0.67 15.10 1.49
C GLY A 294 1.98 15.28 2.26
N HIS A 295 2.71 14.19 2.55
CA HIS A 295 3.95 14.25 3.31
C HIS A 295 5.10 14.80 2.44
N ASP A 296 5.73 15.90 2.86
CA ASP A 296 6.72 16.66 2.06
C ASP A 296 7.91 15.83 1.53
N ASN A 297 8.28 14.76 2.24
CA ASN A 297 9.39 13.87 1.88
C ASN A 297 8.99 12.69 0.97
N LEU A 298 7.70 12.43 0.78
CA LEU A 298 7.24 11.31 -0.05
C LEU A 298 7.71 11.45 -1.52
N PRO A 299 7.62 12.62 -2.19
CA PRO A 299 8.17 12.80 -3.53
C PRO A 299 9.65 12.43 -3.62
N ALA A 300 10.47 12.89 -2.67
CA ALA A 300 11.91 12.61 -2.65
C ALA A 300 12.25 11.14 -2.36
N LEU A 301 11.38 10.42 -1.64
CA LEU A 301 11.50 8.97 -1.45
C LEU A 301 11.10 8.22 -2.73
N LEU A 302 9.99 8.60 -3.35
CA LEU A 302 9.50 8.03 -4.60
C LEU A 302 10.55 8.19 -5.72
N GLU A 303 11.19 9.34 -5.86
CA GLU A 303 12.26 9.59 -6.84
C GLU A 303 13.46 8.64 -6.73
N LYS A 304 13.72 8.08 -5.54
CA LYS A 304 14.82 7.13 -5.31
C LYS A 304 14.49 5.71 -5.77
N HIS A 305 13.23 5.41 -6.08
CA HIS A 305 12.79 4.10 -6.55
C HIS A 305 12.44 4.12 -8.04
N LEU A 306 13.01 3.18 -8.80
CA LEU A 306 12.70 3.05 -10.22
C LEU A 306 11.42 2.23 -10.47
N TRP A 307 11.12 1.26 -9.62
CA TRP A 307 10.11 0.23 -9.90
C TRP A 307 8.81 0.46 -9.12
N LEU A 308 7.69 0.45 -9.85
CA LEU A 308 6.34 0.60 -9.26
C LEU A 308 6.06 -0.45 -8.19
N ARG A 309 6.56 -1.67 -8.38
CA ARG A 309 6.38 -2.80 -7.45
C ARG A 309 7.11 -2.68 -6.12
N GLU A 310 7.95 -1.66 -5.95
CA GLU A 310 8.61 -1.36 -4.67
C GLU A 310 7.95 -0.20 -3.94
N LEU A 311 6.93 0.42 -4.53
CA LEU A 311 6.21 1.54 -3.93
C LEU A 311 5.42 1.14 -2.70
N ASP A 312 4.96 -0.10 -2.62
CA ASP A 312 4.32 -0.68 -1.44
C ASP A 312 5.23 -0.57 -0.20
N LYS A 313 6.53 -0.74 -0.37
CA LYS A 313 7.54 -0.63 0.70
C LYS A 313 7.79 0.80 1.16
N VAL A 314 7.43 1.79 0.34
CA VAL A 314 7.62 3.22 0.63
C VAL A 314 6.33 3.83 1.18
N VAL A 315 5.20 3.54 0.53
CA VAL A 315 3.88 4.08 0.87
C VAL A 315 3.26 3.30 2.05
N GLY A 316 3.50 2.00 2.13
CA GLY A 316 2.97 1.12 3.17
C GLY A 316 3.29 1.59 4.60
N PRO A 317 4.56 1.86 4.95
CA PRO A 317 4.92 2.35 6.29
C PRO A 317 4.23 3.68 6.66
N VAL A 318 4.12 4.61 5.71
CA VAL A 318 3.46 5.92 5.92
C VAL A 318 1.96 5.75 6.17
N LEU A 319 1.30 4.88 5.39
CA LEU A 319 -0.12 4.58 5.58
C LEU A 319 -0.39 3.75 6.85
N ARG A 320 0.56 2.89 7.28
CA ARG A 320 0.41 1.94 8.41
C ARG A 320 0.17 2.63 9.75
N VAL A 321 0.83 3.77 9.98
CA VAL A 321 0.67 4.55 11.23
C VAL A 321 -0.70 5.22 11.30
N GLU A 322 -1.18 5.77 10.18
CA GLU A 322 -2.50 6.41 10.11
C GLU A 322 -3.64 5.40 10.14
N LEU A 323 -3.40 4.21 9.59
CA LEU A 323 -4.42 3.19 9.42
C LEU A 323 -4.99 2.66 10.74
N ILE A 324 -4.16 2.37 11.74
CA ILE A 324 -4.66 1.85 13.03
C ILE A 324 -5.55 2.84 13.77
N ARG A 325 -5.18 4.12 13.72
CA ARG A 325 -5.93 5.20 14.39
C ARG A 325 -7.35 5.28 13.86
N ILE A 326 -7.47 5.18 12.54
CA ILE A 326 -8.71 5.26 11.79
C ILE A 326 -9.52 3.95 11.83
N LEU A 327 -8.85 2.80 11.91
CA LEU A 327 -9.47 1.48 11.84
C LEU A 327 -10.33 1.14 13.05
N TRP A 328 -9.87 1.47 14.26
CA TRP A 328 -10.65 1.19 15.47
C TRP A 328 -11.97 1.94 15.47
N GLY A 329 -11.95 3.24 15.15
CA GLY A 329 -13.19 4.01 14.99
C GLY A 329 -14.10 3.44 13.92
N SER A 330 -13.53 3.03 12.78
CA SER A 330 -14.29 2.44 11.67
C SER A 330 -14.93 1.10 12.03
N ILE A 331 -14.21 0.22 12.76
CA ILE A 331 -14.72 -1.06 13.24
C ILE A 331 -15.84 -0.85 14.25
N PHE A 332 -15.67 0.09 15.19
CA PHE A 332 -16.72 0.37 16.17
C PHE A 332 -17.95 1.05 15.54
N ASP A 333 -17.78 1.95 14.56
CA ASP A 333 -18.88 2.56 13.81
C ASP A 333 -19.64 1.49 13.00
N ALA A 334 -18.90 0.56 12.37
CA ALA A 334 -19.48 -0.57 11.67
C ALA A 334 -20.29 -1.48 12.60
N ILE A 335 -19.71 -1.89 13.74
CA ILE A 335 -20.38 -2.76 14.72
C ILE A 335 -21.58 -2.05 15.36
N SER A 336 -21.45 -0.77 15.70
CA SER A 336 -22.53 0.02 16.33
C SER A 336 -23.70 0.22 15.36
N SER A 337 -23.43 0.47 14.08
CA SER A 337 -24.48 0.60 13.04
C SER A 337 -25.20 -0.72 12.75
N ALA A 338 -24.51 -1.87 12.84
CA ALA A 338 -25.11 -3.20 12.81
C ALA A 338 -26.15 -3.39 13.92
N TYR A 339 -25.88 -2.74 15.06
CA TYR A 339 -26.62 -2.91 16.30
C TYR A 339 -27.70 -1.83 16.48
N ASN A 340 -28.26 -1.28 15.40
CA ASN A 340 -29.48 -0.44 15.41
C ASN A 340 -30.75 -1.19 15.91
N GLY A 341 -30.60 -2.11 16.86
CA GLY A 341 -31.64 -2.90 17.49
C GLY A 341 -32.41 -2.12 18.54
N GLY A 342 -33.16 -1.10 18.12
CA GLY A 342 -34.16 -0.39 18.93
C GLY A 342 -33.61 0.38 20.13
N ASP A 343 -34.29 1.47 20.48
CA ASP A 343 -33.99 2.21 21.71
C ASP A 343 -34.05 1.26 22.93
N PRO A 344 -32.98 1.12 23.73
CA PRO A 344 -33.00 0.33 24.96
C PRO A 344 -34.16 0.73 25.89
N LEU A 345 -34.59 2.00 25.86
CA LEU A 345 -35.76 2.48 26.60
C LEU A 345 -37.08 1.94 26.05
N ALA A 346 -37.19 1.67 24.75
CA ALA A 346 -38.38 1.05 24.16
C ALA A 346 -38.58 -0.38 24.70
N LEU A 347 -37.50 -1.13 24.90
CA LEU A 347 -37.57 -2.46 25.54
C LEU A 347 -37.90 -2.37 27.03
N VAL A 348 -37.42 -1.35 27.73
CA VAL A 348 -37.84 -1.08 29.12
C VAL A 348 -39.34 -0.80 29.20
N GLN A 349 -39.91 -0.09 28.22
CA GLN A 349 -41.37 0.10 28.13
C GLN A 349 -42.11 -1.21 27.85
N GLU A 350 -41.61 -2.07 26.97
CA GLU A 350 -42.19 -3.41 26.73
C GLU A 350 -42.13 -4.31 27.97
N VAL A 351 -41.15 -4.13 28.87
CA VAL A 351 -41.15 -4.83 30.18
C VAL A 351 -42.23 -4.26 31.11
N LYS A 352 -42.44 -2.93 31.09
CA LYS A 352 -43.43 -2.23 31.92
C LYS A 352 -44.86 -2.52 31.44
N ASP A 353 -45.09 -2.50 30.13
CA ASP A 353 -46.38 -2.73 29.47
C ASP A 353 -46.16 -3.52 28.15
N PRO A 354 -46.21 -4.87 28.19
CA PRO A 354 -45.89 -5.71 27.04
C PRO A 354 -46.93 -5.61 25.91
N SER A 355 -46.47 -5.35 24.70
CA SER A 355 -47.30 -5.41 23.50
C SER A 355 -47.69 -6.85 23.15
N LEU A 356 -48.69 -7.01 22.27
CA LEU A 356 -49.18 -8.32 21.79
C LEU A 356 -48.05 -9.22 21.24
N LYS A 357 -46.98 -8.62 20.69
CA LYS A 357 -45.81 -9.32 20.15
C LYS A 357 -44.98 -10.01 21.24
N PHE A 358 -44.98 -9.48 22.47
CA PHE A 358 -44.14 -9.91 23.58
C PHE A 358 -44.93 -10.49 24.76
N MET A 359 -46.26 -10.46 24.68
CA MET A 359 -47.18 -10.90 25.73
C MET A 359 -46.90 -12.33 26.23
N PHE A 360 -46.47 -13.23 25.33
CA PHE A 360 -46.19 -14.63 25.64
C PHE A 360 -44.80 -14.88 26.25
N LEU A 361 -43.86 -13.92 26.14
CA LEU A 361 -42.48 -14.11 26.59
C LEU A 361 -42.32 -13.97 28.11
N GLY A 362 -43.32 -13.43 28.81
CA GLY A 362 -43.27 -13.24 30.26
C GLY A 362 -42.26 -12.16 30.68
N ARG A 363 -42.62 -11.37 31.70
CA ARG A 363 -41.85 -10.16 32.09
C ARG A 363 -40.39 -10.44 32.50
N ARG A 364 -40.09 -11.64 33.00
CA ARG A 364 -38.71 -12.04 33.36
C ARG A 364 -37.81 -12.20 32.15
N MET A 365 -38.32 -12.82 31.09
CA MET A 365 -37.57 -12.99 29.85
C MET A 365 -37.37 -11.64 29.16
N LEU A 366 -38.41 -10.79 29.19
CA LEU A 366 -38.32 -9.44 28.63
C LEU A 366 -37.31 -8.57 29.38
N GLN A 367 -37.27 -8.62 30.71
CA GLN A 367 -36.24 -7.92 31.50
C GLN A 367 -34.84 -8.42 31.15
N TYR A 368 -34.66 -9.74 31.05
CA TYR A 368 -33.37 -10.34 30.69
C TYR A 368 -32.92 -9.90 29.28
N ILE A 369 -33.81 -9.93 28.28
CA ILE A 369 -33.53 -9.46 26.92
C ILE A 369 -33.21 -7.95 26.91
N ALA A 370 -33.97 -7.15 27.65
CA ALA A 370 -33.73 -5.71 27.75
C ALA A 370 -32.35 -5.41 28.38
N VAL A 371 -31.96 -6.14 29.42
CA VAL A 371 -30.63 -6.01 30.04
C VAL A 371 -29.53 -6.41 29.06
N CYS A 372 -29.64 -7.56 28.38
CA CYS A 372 -28.64 -7.99 27.40
C CYS A 372 -28.48 -6.98 26.26
N ASN A 373 -29.59 -6.39 25.78
CA ASN A 373 -29.50 -5.40 24.71
C ASN A 373 -28.91 -4.07 25.19
N ALA A 374 -29.28 -3.61 26.40
CA ALA A 374 -28.72 -2.40 27.00
C ALA A 374 -27.22 -2.54 27.27
N ILE A 375 -26.78 -3.71 27.75
CA ILE A 375 -25.36 -4.05 27.94
C ILE A 375 -24.60 -3.89 26.62
N LEU A 376 -25.07 -4.56 25.56
CA LEU A 376 -24.37 -4.56 24.28
C LEU A 376 -24.31 -3.16 23.66
N HIS A 377 -25.42 -2.41 23.70
CA HIS A 377 -25.47 -1.05 23.18
C HIS A 377 -24.50 -0.11 23.94
N ALA A 378 -24.58 -0.11 25.27
CA ALA A 378 -23.79 0.79 26.10
C ALA A 378 -22.30 0.42 26.10
N ALA A 379 -21.97 -0.87 26.05
CA ALA A 379 -20.60 -1.37 25.91
C ALA A 379 -19.95 -0.84 24.63
N LEU A 380 -20.62 -1.02 23.48
CA LEU A 380 -20.12 -0.60 22.17
C LEU A 380 -19.95 0.93 22.10
N HIS A 381 -20.93 1.67 22.60
CA HIS A 381 -20.86 3.13 22.61
C HIS A 381 -19.74 3.66 23.52
N ALA A 382 -19.57 3.11 24.72
CA ALA A 382 -18.49 3.50 25.62
C ALA A 382 -17.10 3.15 25.05
N ALA A 383 -16.96 1.96 24.45
CA ALA A 383 -15.75 1.54 23.75
C ALA A 383 -15.39 2.51 22.61
N ARG A 384 -16.38 2.91 21.80
CA ARG A 384 -16.20 3.87 20.70
C ARG A 384 -15.65 5.20 21.18
N GLN A 385 -16.25 5.76 22.24
CA GLN A 385 -15.82 7.05 22.81
C GLN A 385 -14.41 6.99 23.40
N ALA A 386 -14.03 5.87 24.02
CA ALA A 386 -12.68 5.68 24.52
C ALA A 386 -11.67 5.61 23.37
N ALA A 387 -12.00 4.90 22.30
CA ALA A 387 -11.18 4.82 21.09
C ALA A 387 -11.02 6.20 20.44
N ASP A 388 -12.09 7.00 20.31
CA ASP A 388 -12.03 8.37 19.75
C ASP A 388 -11.09 9.29 20.55
N ARG A 389 -11.15 9.24 21.88
CA ARG A 389 -10.31 10.08 22.74
C ARG A 389 -8.83 9.74 22.60
N GLU A 390 -8.52 8.45 22.49
CA GLU A 390 -7.14 7.99 22.30
C GLU A 390 -6.63 8.26 20.88
N GLU A 391 -7.50 8.15 19.86
CA GLU A 391 -7.21 8.59 18.48
C GLU A 391 -6.83 10.07 18.45
N GLU A 392 -7.63 10.92 19.10
CA GLU A 392 -7.38 12.37 19.17
C GLU A 392 -6.10 12.71 19.94
N LYS A 393 -5.84 12.03 21.06
CA LYS A 393 -4.62 12.22 21.84
C LYS A 393 -3.37 11.81 21.06
N ALA A 394 -3.40 10.63 20.43
CA ALA A 394 -2.29 10.15 19.61
C ALA A 394 -2.04 11.02 18.37
N ARG A 395 -3.07 11.74 17.88
CA ARG A 395 -2.94 12.75 16.84
C ARG A 395 -2.12 13.95 17.35
N GLN A 396 -2.48 14.49 18.51
CA GLN A 396 -1.81 15.64 19.12
C GLN A 396 -0.36 15.34 19.51
N ASP A 397 -0.10 14.17 20.11
CA ASP A 397 1.26 13.73 20.49
C ASP A 397 2.19 13.61 19.25
N ARG A 398 1.63 13.28 18.09
CA ARG A 398 2.40 13.10 16.85
C ARG A 398 2.74 14.41 16.13
N GLU A 399 1.89 15.43 16.20
CA GLU A 399 2.26 16.77 15.70
C GLU A 399 3.53 17.29 16.41
N ALA A 400 3.74 16.89 17.67
CA ALA A 400 4.96 17.19 18.41
C ALA A 400 6.17 16.34 17.97
N ASP A 401 6.00 15.04 17.73
CA ASP A 401 7.10 14.10 17.38
C ASP A 401 7.54 14.15 15.91
N ILE A 402 6.63 14.46 14.96
CA ILE A 402 6.95 14.62 13.53
C ILE A 402 8.01 15.70 13.32
N SER A 403 8.06 16.70 14.19
CA SER A 403 9.05 17.78 14.13
C SER A 403 10.50 17.31 14.38
N GLN A 404 10.72 16.07 14.85
CA GLN A 404 12.02 15.59 15.36
C GLN A 404 12.59 14.35 14.66
N LEU A 405 11.85 13.66 13.77
CA LEU A 405 12.30 12.39 13.18
C LEU A 405 13.18 12.57 11.92
N SER A 406 14.24 11.77 11.84
CA SER A 406 15.05 11.57 10.62
C SER A 406 14.34 10.59 9.68
N TYR A 407 13.88 11.09 8.54
CA TYR A 407 13.02 10.40 7.57
C TYR A 407 13.80 9.49 6.61
N ASP A 408 14.25 8.32 7.09
CA ASP A 408 14.61 7.21 6.22
C ASP A 408 13.51 6.12 6.24
N ALA A 409 13.35 5.38 5.15
CA ALA A 409 12.30 4.35 5.05
C ALA A 409 12.47 3.25 6.10
N LEU A 410 13.70 3.07 6.61
CA LEU A 410 14.04 2.08 7.62
C LEU A 410 13.50 2.49 9.01
N SER A 411 13.62 3.77 9.39
CA SER A 411 13.11 4.31 10.65
C SER A 411 11.58 4.32 10.69
N LEU A 412 10.92 4.65 9.56
CA LEU A 412 9.47 4.59 9.43
C LEU A 412 8.94 3.15 9.55
N THR A 413 9.65 2.19 8.98
CA THR A 413 9.31 0.76 9.08
C THR A 413 9.51 0.26 10.51
N GLN A 414 10.64 0.58 11.14
CA GLN A 414 10.92 0.22 12.54
C GLN A 414 9.93 0.85 13.51
N TYR A 415 9.53 2.11 13.29
CA TYR A 415 8.48 2.77 14.05
C TYR A 415 7.13 2.05 13.88
N GLY A 416 6.77 1.73 12.63
CA GLY A 416 5.55 0.97 12.32
C GLY A 416 5.52 -0.45 12.88
N ASP A 417 6.66 -1.13 13.03
CA ASP A 417 6.69 -2.50 13.57
C ASP A 417 6.71 -2.53 15.11
N THR A 418 7.20 -1.46 15.76
CA THR A 418 7.34 -1.38 17.22
C THR A 418 6.15 -0.70 17.91
N VAL A 419 5.61 0.37 17.32
CA VAL A 419 4.54 1.17 17.93
C VAL A 419 3.17 0.56 17.70
N LEU A 420 2.98 -0.11 16.56
CA LEU A 420 1.69 -0.60 16.09
C LEU A 420 1.09 -1.71 16.98
N PRO A 421 1.85 -2.73 17.44
CA PRO A 421 1.32 -3.73 18.37
C PRO A 421 0.96 -3.13 19.73
N VAL A 422 1.79 -2.23 20.25
CA VAL A 422 1.61 -1.56 21.54
C VAL A 422 0.39 -0.64 21.52
N LEU A 423 0.20 0.11 20.43
CA LEU A 423 -0.97 0.97 20.25
C LEU A 423 -2.24 0.12 20.11
N ASN A 424 -2.19 -0.98 19.36
CA ASN A 424 -3.34 -1.87 19.19
C ASN A 424 -3.79 -2.49 20.53
N GLU A 425 -2.85 -2.97 21.34
CA GLU A 425 -3.11 -3.50 22.68
C GLU A 425 -3.70 -2.44 23.61
N ARG A 426 -3.10 -1.24 23.63
CA ARG A 426 -3.61 -0.11 24.44
C ARG A 426 -5.01 0.34 24.04
N MET A 427 -5.29 0.41 22.74
CA MET A 427 -6.62 0.77 22.21
C MET A 427 -7.68 -0.26 22.64
N PHE A 428 -7.34 -1.55 22.54
CA PHE A 428 -8.22 -2.62 23.00
C PHE A 428 -8.50 -2.50 24.50
N ASP A 429 -7.47 -2.32 25.33
CA ASP A 429 -7.64 -2.27 26.79
C ASP A 429 -8.46 -1.08 27.26
N LEU A 430 -8.25 0.09 26.65
CA LEU A 430 -9.05 1.29 26.93
C LEU A 430 -10.52 1.10 26.54
N ALA A 431 -10.76 0.56 25.34
CA ALA A 431 -12.10 0.26 24.85
C ALA A 431 -12.81 -0.79 25.72
N TRP A 432 -12.10 -1.86 26.10
CA TRP A 432 -12.63 -2.94 26.93
C TRP A 432 -13.03 -2.46 28.33
N LYS A 433 -12.19 -1.62 28.95
CA LYS A 433 -12.47 -1.03 30.26
C LYS A 433 -13.65 -0.04 30.20
N ALA A 434 -13.74 0.77 29.15
CA ALA A 434 -14.88 1.66 28.97
C ALA A 434 -16.18 0.87 28.75
N ALA A 435 -16.11 -0.21 27.96
CA ALA A 435 -17.22 -1.12 27.73
C ALA A 435 -17.72 -1.76 29.03
N GLU A 436 -16.83 -2.17 29.93
CA GLU A 436 -17.19 -2.72 31.25
C GLU A 436 -18.11 -1.78 32.04
N VAL A 437 -17.68 -0.52 32.15
CA VAL A 437 -18.38 0.50 32.93
C VAL A 437 -19.72 0.83 32.30
N GLY A 438 -19.72 1.10 30.98
CA GLY A 438 -20.95 1.43 30.25
C GLY A 438 -21.97 0.30 30.29
N ALA A 439 -21.52 -0.95 30.13
CA ALA A 439 -22.37 -2.13 30.23
C ALA A 439 -23.01 -2.27 31.61
N LEU A 440 -22.21 -2.15 32.67
CA LEU A 440 -22.68 -2.31 34.04
C LEU A 440 -23.72 -1.25 34.41
N GLU A 441 -23.46 0.02 34.10
CA GLU A 441 -24.37 1.13 34.39
C GLU A 441 -25.71 0.98 33.66
N ALA A 442 -25.67 0.60 32.39
CA ALA A 442 -26.87 0.37 31.58
C ALA A 442 -27.70 -0.81 32.11
N ALA A 443 -27.03 -1.91 32.46
CA ALA A 443 -27.67 -3.11 33.01
C ALA A 443 -28.38 -2.79 34.34
N GLN A 444 -27.69 -2.10 35.26
CA GLN A 444 -28.23 -1.68 36.55
C GLN A 444 -29.42 -0.74 36.38
N THR A 445 -29.36 0.18 35.40
CA THR A 445 -30.44 1.11 35.09
C THR A 445 -31.70 0.38 34.64
N VAL A 446 -31.59 -0.56 33.70
CA VAL A 446 -32.73 -1.37 33.24
C VAL A 446 -33.35 -2.15 34.39
N VAL A 447 -32.53 -2.80 35.23
CA VAL A 447 -33.02 -3.58 36.38
C VAL A 447 -33.75 -2.68 37.38
N ARG A 448 -33.17 -1.51 37.72
CA ARG A 448 -33.77 -0.53 38.64
C ARG A 448 -35.12 -0.04 38.14
N GLU A 449 -35.22 0.32 36.87
CA GLU A 449 -36.45 0.88 36.27
C GLU A 449 -37.58 -0.13 36.11
N THR A 450 -37.25 -1.40 35.93
CA THR A 450 -38.23 -2.47 35.73
C THR A 450 -38.63 -3.16 37.04
N ARG A 451 -37.84 -2.99 38.12
CA ARG A 451 -38.01 -3.62 39.44
C ARG A 451 -39.44 -3.53 40.00
N ALA A 452 -40.09 -2.37 39.88
CA ALA A 452 -41.42 -2.14 40.44
C ALA A 452 -42.50 -3.08 39.88
N ARG A 453 -42.35 -3.52 38.61
CA ARG A 453 -43.32 -4.37 37.90
C ARG A 453 -43.02 -5.87 37.99
N MET A 454 -41.95 -6.25 38.71
CA MET A 454 -41.53 -7.65 38.85
C MET A 454 -42.28 -8.35 39.98
N ARG A 455 -42.87 -9.52 39.70
CA ARG A 455 -43.62 -10.32 40.68
C ARG A 455 -42.75 -11.08 41.70
N TYR A 456 -41.43 -11.14 41.50
CA TYR A 456 -40.49 -11.96 42.29
C TYR A 456 -39.26 -11.18 42.70
N LYS A 457 -39.48 -10.01 43.33
CA LYS A 457 -38.45 -9.03 43.70
C LYS A 457 -37.27 -9.69 44.41
N ASP A 458 -37.51 -10.46 45.47
CA ASP A 458 -36.43 -11.04 46.29
C ASP A 458 -35.51 -12.02 45.55
N LYS A 459 -36.04 -12.84 44.63
CA LYS A 459 -35.22 -13.82 43.88
C LYS A 459 -34.50 -13.17 42.69
N GLY A 460 -35.15 -12.19 42.04
CA GLY A 460 -34.54 -11.43 40.95
C GLY A 460 -33.46 -10.48 41.46
N ASP A 461 -33.71 -9.80 42.58
CA ASP A 461 -32.77 -8.86 43.19
C ASP A 461 -31.50 -9.59 43.66
N LYS A 462 -31.65 -10.73 44.36
CA LYS A 462 -30.51 -11.58 44.76
C LYS A 462 -29.70 -12.10 43.57
N MET A 463 -30.35 -12.42 42.46
CA MET A 463 -29.66 -12.82 41.23
C MET A 463 -28.82 -11.67 40.68
N TRP A 464 -29.41 -10.48 40.53
CA TRP A 464 -28.71 -9.34 39.97
C TRP A 464 -27.59 -8.85 40.90
N GLU A 465 -27.79 -8.84 42.22
CA GLU A 465 -26.74 -8.52 43.21
C GLU A 465 -25.52 -9.44 43.06
N GLU A 466 -25.75 -10.74 42.87
CA GLU A 466 -24.67 -11.71 42.67
C GLU A 466 -23.95 -11.52 41.32
N ILE A 467 -24.69 -11.13 40.27
CA ILE A 467 -24.11 -10.78 38.96
C ILE A 467 -23.26 -9.51 39.08
N TRP A 468 -23.73 -8.47 39.79
CA TRP A 468 -22.96 -7.24 40.00
C TRP A 468 -21.70 -7.48 40.83
N ARG A 469 -21.80 -8.32 41.87
CA ARG A 469 -20.68 -8.68 42.75
C ARG A 469 -19.52 -9.33 41.99
N THR A 470 -19.83 -10.14 40.99
CA THR A 470 -18.82 -10.90 40.22
C THR A 470 -18.53 -10.30 38.85
N TRP A 471 -19.13 -9.15 38.51
CA TRP A 471 -19.05 -8.53 37.18
C TRP A 471 -17.61 -8.25 36.75
N ALA A 472 -16.85 -7.52 37.58
CA ALA A 472 -15.49 -7.09 37.24
C ALA A 472 -14.52 -8.28 37.07
N GLU A 473 -14.62 -9.27 37.96
CA GLU A 473 -13.81 -10.49 37.90
C GLU A 473 -14.04 -11.25 36.59
N ARG A 474 -15.32 -11.46 36.23
CA ARG A 474 -15.72 -12.17 35.00
C ARG A 474 -15.38 -11.40 33.74
N TRP A 475 -15.52 -10.07 33.77
CA TRP A 475 -15.16 -9.21 32.66
C TRP A 475 -13.64 -9.22 32.40
N ALA A 476 -12.84 -9.27 33.46
CA ALA A 476 -11.37 -9.42 33.37
C ALA A 476 -10.96 -10.82 32.88
N GLU A 477 -11.67 -11.89 33.28
CA GLU A 477 -11.46 -13.24 32.74
C GLU A 477 -11.75 -13.29 31.24
N ALA A 478 -12.85 -12.66 30.81
CA ALA A 478 -13.20 -12.54 29.40
C ALA A 478 -12.12 -11.77 28.62
N GLN A 479 -11.60 -10.66 29.16
CA GLN A 479 -10.53 -9.88 28.54
C GLN A 479 -9.32 -10.74 28.19
N LYS A 480 -8.84 -11.55 29.14
CA LYS A 480 -7.64 -12.37 28.97
C LYS A 480 -7.77 -13.36 27.80
N ILE A 481 -8.98 -13.85 27.54
CA ILE A 481 -9.25 -14.82 26.48
C ILE A 481 -9.46 -14.12 25.13
N THR A 482 -10.11 -12.96 25.14
CA THR A 482 -10.51 -12.25 23.91
C THR A 482 -9.48 -11.28 23.36
N GLN A 483 -8.59 -10.75 24.21
CA GLN A 483 -7.60 -9.74 23.86
C GLN A 483 -6.72 -10.21 22.70
N ARG A 484 -6.07 -11.38 22.83
CA ARG A 484 -5.17 -11.90 21.79
C ARG A 484 -5.86 -12.04 20.43
N LYS A 485 -7.05 -12.67 20.41
CA LYS A 485 -7.81 -12.90 19.17
C LYS A 485 -8.25 -11.59 18.51
N SER A 486 -8.64 -10.60 19.32
CA SER A 486 -9.06 -9.28 18.84
C SER A 486 -7.88 -8.52 18.23
N ILE A 487 -6.73 -8.51 18.91
CA ILE A 487 -5.49 -7.90 18.43
C ILE A 487 -5.03 -8.55 17.11
N GLU A 488 -4.99 -9.88 17.06
CA GLU A 488 -4.62 -10.62 15.84
C GLU A 488 -5.53 -10.29 14.65
N THR A 489 -6.83 -10.18 14.90
CA THR A 489 -7.79 -9.88 13.84
C THR A 489 -7.67 -8.45 13.34
N VAL A 490 -7.51 -7.48 14.24
CA VAL A 490 -7.23 -6.09 13.84
C VAL A 490 -5.93 -5.99 13.06
N ASN A 491 -4.89 -6.75 13.45
CA ASN A 491 -3.64 -6.81 12.69
C ASN A 491 -3.85 -7.38 11.26
N ARG A 492 -4.65 -8.45 11.11
CA ARG A 492 -5.03 -8.96 9.77
C ARG A 492 -5.74 -7.89 8.94
N ILE A 493 -6.66 -7.17 9.57
CA ILE A 493 -7.39 -6.09 8.90
C ILE A 493 -6.43 -4.99 8.44
N VAL A 494 -5.56 -4.50 9.32
CA VAL A 494 -4.55 -3.47 9.01
C VAL A 494 -3.68 -3.90 7.83
N GLN A 495 -3.19 -5.13 7.86
CA GLN A 495 -2.38 -5.67 6.78
C GLN A 495 -3.14 -5.66 5.45
N LYS A 496 -4.42 -6.03 5.48
CA LYS A 496 -5.25 -6.01 4.28
C LYS A 496 -5.46 -4.60 3.72
N VAL A 497 -5.61 -3.60 4.59
CA VAL A 497 -5.78 -2.21 4.11
C VAL A 497 -4.51 -1.69 3.47
N LEU A 498 -3.34 -2.08 3.99
CA LEU A 498 -2.05 -1.70 3.41
C LEU A 498 -1.83 -2.32 2.04
N GLU A 499 -2.16 -3.60 1.89
CA GLU A 499 -2.16 -4.28 0.58
C GLU A 499 -3.04 -3.53 -0.41
N VAL A 500 -4.31 -3.29 -0.04
CA VAL A 500 -5.27 -2.61 -0.92
C VAL A 500 -4.84 -1.17 -1.24
N GLY A 501 -4.31 -0.43 -0.27
CA GLY A 501 -3.80 0.93 -0.47
C GLY A 501 -2.62 0.97 -1.43
N GLY A 502 -1.66 0.05 -1.26
CA GLY A 502 -0.54 -0.11 -2.18
C GLY A 502 -0.99 -0.50 -3.59
N ASP A 503 -1.90 -1.48 -3.69
CA ASP A 503 -2.45 -1.93 -4.97
C ASP A 503 -3.17 -0.81 -5.72
N VAL A 504 -3.92 0.05 -5.03
CA VAL A 504 -4.61 1.20 -5.63
C VAL A 504 -3.61 2.21 -6.21
N VAL A 505 -2.55 2.54 -5.49
CA VAL A 505 -1.50 3.45 -5.97
C VAL A 505 -0.75 2.85 -7.14
N ILE A 506 -0.36 1.58 -7.05
CA ILE A 506 0.32 0.87 -8.14
C ILE A 506 -0.57 0.80 -9.37
N ALA A 507 -1.85 0.46 -9.21
CA ALA A 507 -2.79 0.35 -10.33
C ALA A 507 -3.02 1.69 -11.03
N GLU A 508 -3.03 2.81 -10.31
CA GLU A 508 -3.18 4.15 -10.90
C GLU A 508 -1.91 4.59 -11.64
N LEU A 509 -0.75 4.41 -11.01
CA LEU A 509 0.54 4.74 -11.63
C LEU A 509 0.91 3.81 -12.80
N SER A 510 0.32 2.61 -12.82
CA SER A 510 0.47 1.63 -13.92
C SER A 510 -0.58 1.83 -15.02
N ASP A 511 -1.42 2.87 -14.98
CA ASP A 511 -2.44 3.09 -16.00
C ASP A 511 -1.88 3.81 -17.23
N ALA A 512 -1.90 3.13 -18.38
CA ALA A 512 -1.33 3.64 -19.64
C ALA A 512 -2.18 4.73 -20.29
N SER A 513 -3.39 4.94 -19.79
CA SER A 513 -4.21 6.06 -20.20
C SER A 513 -3.72 7.39 -19.59
N THR A 514 -3.07 7.34 -18.42
CA THR A 514 -2.65 8.52 -17.66
C THR A 514 -1.13 8.74 -17.67
N HIS A 515 -0.31 7.69 -17.60
CA HIS A 515 1.16 7.81 -17.48
C HIS A 515 1.90 6.99 -18.55
N PHE A 516 2.14 7.57 -19.73
CA PHE A 516 2.78 6.86 -20.84
C PHE A 516 3.86 7.65 -21.54
N VAL A 517 4.83 6.93 -22.10
CA VAL A 517 5.72 7.45 -23.17
C VAL A 517 5.31 6.82 -24.49
N GLN A 518 5.30 7.63 -25.55
CA GLN A 518 5.02 7.13 -26.88
C GLN A 518 6.22 6.35 -27.41
N ALA A 519 5.97 5.12 -27.85
CA ALA A 519 6.95 4.30 -28.52
C ALA A 519 6.42 3.73 -29.83
N ARG A 520 7.33 3.43 -30.75
CA ARG A 520 7.07 2.67 -31.97
C ARG A 520 7.91 1.41 -31.92
N VAL A 521 7.24 0.26 -31.92
CA VAL A 521 7.87 -1.06 -31.85
C VAL A 521 7.59 -1.80 -33.16
N ARG A 522 8.57 -2.56 -33.65
CA ARG A 522 8.37 -3.44 -34.80
C ARG A 522 7.59 -4.70 -34.38
N LYS A 523 6.44 -4.97 -35.00
CA LYS A 523 5.76 -6.28 -34.88
C LYS A 523 6.58 -7.38 -35.57
N LEU A 524 6.69 -8.53 -34.91
CA LEU A 524 7.43 -9.70 -35.39
C LEU A 524 6.61 -10.60 -36.34
N ILE A 525 5.37 -10.23 -36.70
CA ILE A 525 4.49 -11.03 -37.57
C ILE A 525 3.91 -10.14 -38.68
N ASP A 526 3.87 -10.73 -39.87
CA ASP A 526 3.79 -10.15 -41.22
C ASP A 526 2.87 -8.95 -41.47
N SER A 527 3.33 -8.14 -42.43
CA SER A 527 2.73 -6.96 -43.05
C SER A 527 2.76 -5.66 -42.23
N VAL A 528 3.20 -4.62 -42.94
CA VAL A 528 3.51 -3.27 -42.50
C VAL A 528 2.34 -2.65 -41.73
N SER A 529 2.45 -2.59 -40.40
CA SER A 529 1.76 -1.58 -39.61
C SER A 529 2.66 -1.10 -38.47
N THR A 530 2.93 0.21 -38.46
CA THR A 530 3.57 0.91 -37.35
C THR A 530 2.46 1.28 -36.38
N GLN A 531 2.40 0.65 -35.21
CA GLN A 531 1.43 1.00 -34.18
C GLN A 531 2.11 1.91 -33.15
N ALA A 532 1.51 3.05 -32.85
CA ALA A 532 1.90 3.86 -31.70
C ALA A 532 1.50 3.08 -30.45
N MET A 533 2.48 2.77 -29.61
CA MET A 533 2.30 2.06 -28.35
C MET A 533 2.55 3.02 -27.19
N ARG A 534 1.72 2.92 -26.16
CA ARG A 534 1.91 3.63 -24.90
C ARG A 534 2.64 2.67 -23.95
N ILE A 535 3.85 3.02 -23.56
CA ILE A 535 4.64 2.22 -22.63
C ILE A 535 4.59 2.88 -21.25
N ASN A 536 4.31 2.08 -20.23
CA ASN A 536 4.34 2.50 -18.83
C ASN A 536 5.68 2.14 -18.19
N GLY A 537 6.00 2.81 -17.08
CA GLY A 537 7.28 2.66 -16.36
C GLY A 537 7.61 1.26 -15.84
N ASP A 538 6.71 0.27 -15.94
CA ASP A 538 6.98 -1.14 -15.63
C ASP A 538 7.01 -1.98 -16.92
N LEU A 539 8.14 -1.93 -17.63
CA LEU A 539 8.42 -2.67 -18.88
C LEU A 539 8.60 -4.19 -18.66
N THR A 540 8.15 -4.73 -17.53
CA THR A 540 8.36 -6.14 -17.17
C THR A 540 7.25 -7.09 -17.66
N GLN A 541 6.13 -6.60 -18.21
CA GLN A 541 4.98 -7.45 -18.54
C GLN A 541 4.71 -7.75 -20.03
N GLU A 542 5.42 -7.13 -20.98
CA GLU A 542 5.09 -7.29 -22.41
C GLU A 542 6.19 -7.89 -23.31
N LEU A 543 7.20 -8.58 -22.75
CA LEU A 543 8.20 -9.30 -23.55
C LEU A 543 8.49 -10.72 -23.05
#